data_AF-A0A1M6TA35-F1
#
_entry.id   AF-A0A1M6TA35-F1
#
_cell.length_a   1.000
_cell.length_b   1.000
_cell.length_c   1.000
_cell.angle_alpha   90.00
_cell.angle_beta   90.00
_cell.angle_gamma   90.00
#
_symmetry.space_group_name_H-M   'P 1'
#
loop_
_entity.id
_entity.type
_entity.pdbx_description
1 polymer ?
#
loop_
_entity_poly.entity_id
_entity_poly.type
_entity_poly.pdbx_seq_one_letter_code
_entity_poly.pdbx_strand_id
1 'polypeptide(L)'
;MALAVDPVPRDYRQRKKLWVNSSLWLGINERPYVPLAVQGLGYAERMLLEMEERLAEMTASPGPRNARDRLLSECSSHSVLWVFGLYEVVRVIKDARTHHFEAMRNLFWQLEVLRMPLAKHEVKRTDRKEAPPVHYPTNSWEPETGRVGWISIDPLSHASRVVTRHEFADEFLSVTAFEPASQPPFPIGGQLGLDD
;
A
#
# COMPACT_ATOMS: atom_id res chain seq x y z
N MET A 1 13.05 -20.64 -12.78
CA MET A 1 11.60 -20.69 -13.04
C MET A 1 10.95 -19.56 -12.29
N ALA A 2 10.56 -18.49 -12.97
CA ALA A 2 9.73 -17.45 -12.37
C ALA A 2 8.33 -18.06 -12.18
N LEU A 3 7.88 -18.22 -10.94
CA LEU A 3 6.49 -18.54 -10.67
C LEU A 3 5.66 -17.37 -11.20
N ALA A 4 4.75 -17.65 -12.13
CA ALA A 4 3.75 -16.69 -12.53
C ALA A 4 2.96 -16.35 -11.26
N VAL A 5 3.17 -15.15 -10.73
CA VAL A 5 2.37 -14.61 -9.64
C VAL A 5 0.97 -14.45 -10.22
N ASP A 6 0.02 -15.24 -9.74
CA ASP A 6 -1.38 -15.07 -10.11
C ASP A 6 -1.79 -13.62 -9.82
N PRO A 7 -2.51 -12.96 -10.76
CA PRO A 7 -2.89 -11.57 -10.58
C PRO A 7 -3.77 -11.44 -9.32
N VAL A 8 -3.41 -10.50 -8.44
CA VAL A 8 -4.15 -10.24 -7.21
C VAL A 8 -5.59 -9.82 -7.57
N PRO A 9 -6.63 -10.45 -6.99
CA PRO A 9 -8.00 -10.09 -7.31
C PRO A 9 -8.36 -8.65 -6.94
N ARG A 10 -9.34 -8.08 -7.65
CA ARG A 10 -9.93 -6.77 -7.32
C ARG A 10 -11.03 -6.86 -6.26
N ASP A 11 -11.65 -8.03 -6.12
CA ASP A 11 -12.72 -8.27 -5.15
C ASP A 11 -12.20 -8.23 -3.71
N TYR A 12 -12.84 -7.42 -2.86
CA TYR A 12 -12.42 -7.24 -1.47
C TYR A 12 -12.44 -8.55 -0.67
N ARG A 13 -13.43 -9.41 -0.86
CA ARG A 13 -13.55 -10.66 -0.11
C ARG A 13 -12.37 -11.59 -0.42
N GLN A 14 -11.92 -11.64 -1.67
CA GLN A 14 -10.73 -12.38 -2.07
C GLN A 14 -9.44 -11.72 -1.54
N ARG A 15 -9.29 -10.40 -1.67
CA ARG A 15 -8.13 -9.66 -1.13
C ARG A 15 -7.99 -9.80 0.39
N LYS A 16 -9.11 -9.78 1.11
CA LYS A 16 -9.15 -9.98 2.58
C LYS A 16 -8.50 -11.30 2.97
N LYS A 17 -8.75 -12.39 2.24
CA LYS A 17 -8.08 -13.68 2.48
C LYS A 17 -6.57 -13.57 2.32
N LEU A 18 -6.10 -12.86 1.28
CA LEU A 18 -4.67 -12.63 1.05
C LEU A 18 -4.03 -11.82 2.17
N TRP A 19 -4.71 -10.78 2.68
CA TRP A 19 -4.26 -10.01 3.84
C TRP A 19 -4.16 -10.87 5.10
N VAL A 20 -5.15 -11.74 5.33
CA VAL A 20 -5.09 -12.68 6.46
C VAL A 20 -3.91 -13.64 6.29
N ASN A 21 -3.75 -14.26 5.13
CA ASN A 21 -2.61 -15.16 4.86
C ASN A 21 -1.27 -14.44 5.07
N SER A 22 -1.14 -13.21 4.59
CA SER A 22 0.03 -12.36 4.79
C SER A 22 0.32 -12.13 6.28
N SER A 23 -0.72 -11.85 7.07
CA SER A 23 -0.60 -11.66 8.52
C SER A 23 -0.14 -12.94 9.23
N LEU A 24 -0.59 -14.10 8.77
CA LEU A 24 -0.21 -15.40 9.32
C LEU A 24 1.24 -15.75 8.97
N TRP A 25 1.61 -15.57 7.71
CA TRP A 25 2.97 -15.78 7.23
C TRP A 25 3.98 -14.91 7.99
N LEU A 26 3.64 -13.63 8.22
CA LEU A 26 4.47 -12.72 9.00
C LEU A 26 4.43 -12.97 10.52
N GLY A 27 3.33 -13.54 11.03
CA GLY A 27 3.11 -13.79 12.46
C GLY A 27 3.94 -14.93 13.04
N ILE A 28 4.52 -15.79 12.20
CA ILE A 28 5.36 -16.92 12.63
C ILE A 28 6.65 -16.45 13.34
N ASN A 29 7.07 -15.18 13.17
CA ASN A 29 8.40 -14.68 13.61
C ASN A 29 8.35 -13.51 14.65
N GLU A 30 7.67 -13.71 15.78
CA GLU A 30 7.95 -13.01 17.07
C GLU A 30 7.49 -11.53 17.29
N ARG A 31 6.61 -10.94 16.47
CA ARG A 31 6.06 -9.60 16.78
C ARG A 31 4.53 -9.56 16.73
N PRO A 32 3.82 -9.59 17.88
CA PRO A 32 2.36 -9.72 17.92
C PRO A 32 1.61 -8.57 17.23
N TYR A 33 2.25 -7.41 17.09
CA TYR A 33 1.65 -6.24 16.46
C TYR A 33 1.72 -6.24 14.93
N VAL A 34 2.64 -7.00 14.32
CA VAL A 34 2.78 -7.03 12.85
C VAL A 34 1.55 -7.68 12.20
N PRO A 35 1.07 -8.87 12.64
CA PRO A 35 -0.15 -9.46 12.10
C PRO A 35 -1.36 -8.53 12.24
N LEU A 36 -1.50 -7.88 13.40
CA LEU A 36 -2.60 -6.93 13.63
C LEU A 36 -2.53 -5.74 12.67
N ALA A 37 -1.34 -5.16 12.46
CA ALA A 37 -1.16 -4.05 11.53
C ALA A 37 -1.47 -4.45 10.08
N VAL A 38 -1.02 -5.64 9.66
CA VAL A 38 -1.28 -6.19 8.31
C VAL A 38 -2.78 -6.39 8.09
N GLN A 39 -3.48 -6.98 9.05
CA GLN A 39 -4.94 -7.13 8.95
C GLN A 39 -5.64 -5.77 8.98
N GLY A 40 -5.19 -4.83 9.81
CA GLY A 40 -5.70 -3.47 9.85
C GLY A 40 -5.60 -2.75 8.50
N LEU A 41 -4.48 -2.91 7.79
CA LEU A 41 -4.31 -2.44 6.41
C LEU A 41 -5.30 -3.10 5.44
N GLY A 42 -5.51 -4.41 5.58
CA GLY A 42 -6.53 -5.14 4.81
C GLY A 42 -7.94 -4.61 5.04
N TYR A 43 -8.33 -4.35 6.30
CA TYR A 43 -9.62 -3.74 6.61
C TYR A 43 -9.76 -2.31 6.06
N ALA A 44 -8.71 -1.49 6.20
CA ALA A 44 -8.69 -0.13 5.66
C ALA A 44 -8.79 -0.10 4.12
N GLU A 45 -8.31 -1.15 3.45
CA GLU A 45 -8.39 -1.27 1.99
C GLU A 45 -9.84 -1.32 1.49
N ARG A 46 -10.79 -1.87 2.24
CA ARG A 46 -12.21 -1.93 1.85
C ARG A 46 -12.75 -0.57 1.43
N MET A 47 -12.62 0.40 2.33
CA MET A 47 -13.13 1.75 2.12
C MET A 47 -12.42 2.43 0.94
N LEU A 48 -11.12 2.18 0.76
CA LEU A 48 -10.34 2.71 -0.36
C LEU A 48 -10.82 2.14 -1.70
N LEU A 49 -11.08 0.83 -1.78
CA LEU A 49 -11.63 0.20 -2.99
C LEU A 49 -13.01 0.77 -3.33
N GLU A 50 -13.89 0.95 -2.33
CA GLU A 50 -15.21 1.57 -2.52
C GLU A 50 -15.10 3.02 -3.03
N MET A 51 -14.11 3.80 -2.55
CA MET A 51 -13.86 5.15 -3.07
C MET A 51 -13.29 5.14 -4.49
N GLU A 52 -12.36 4.24 -4.79
CA GLU A 52 -11.76 4.07 -6.13
C GLU A 52 -12.85 3.70 -7.16
N GLU A 53 -13.75 2.77 -6.84
CA GLU A 53 -14.86 2.39 -7.70
C GLU A 53 -15.80 3.57 -8.00
N ARG A 54 -16.21 4.32 -6.96
CA ARG A 54 -17.04 5.52 -7.13
C ARG A 54 -16.35 6.61 -7.96
N LEU A 55 -15.03 6.75 -7.83
CA LEU A 55 -14.24 7.68 -8.65
C LEU A 55 -14.25 7.28 -10.14
N ALA A 56 -14.16 5.98 -10.44
CA ALA A 56 -14.30 5.47 -11.80
C ALA A 56 -15.70 5.73 -12.37
N GLU A 57 -16.76 5.46 -11.59
CA GLU A 57 -18.15 5.72 -11.97
C GLU A 57 -18.41 7.20 -12.28
N MET A 58 -17.90 8.11 -11.45
CA MET A 58 -18.01 9.56 -11.66
C MET A 58 -17.26 10.05 -12.91
N THR A 59 -16.30 9.29 -13.40
CA THR A 59 -15.62 9.57 -14.67
C THR A 59 -16.44 9.08 -15.85
N ALA A 60 -17.03 7.87 -15.74
CA ALA A 60 -17.89 7.30 -16.78
C ALA A 60 -19.22 8.05 -16.94
N SER A 61 -19.78 8.55 -15.84
CA SER A 61 -21.03 9.32 -15.78
C SER A 61 -20.79 10.65 -15.06
N PRO A 62 -20.35 11.70 -15.78
CA PRO A 62 -19.90 12.96 -15.18
C PRO A 62 -21.02 13.65 -14.39
N GLY A 63 -20.91 13.59 -13.06
CA GLY A 63 -21.70 14.38 -12.13
C GLY A 63 -21.09 15.75 -11.82
N PRO A 64 -21.50 16.40 -10.72
CA PRO A 64 -20.93 17.69 -10.29
C PRO A 64 -19.44 17.56 -9.99
N ARG A 65 -18.61 18.38 -10.65
CA ARG A 65 -17.14 18.39 -10.49
C ARG A 65 -16.69 18.47 -9.02
N ASN A 66 -17.37 19.28 -8.21
CA ASN A 66 -17.04 19.45 -6.79
C ASN A 66 -17.16 18.16 -5.98
N ALA A 67 -18.12 17.28 -6.31
CA ALA A 67 -18.31 16.02 -5.59
C ALA A 67 -17.14 15.06 -5.87
N ARG A 68 -16.72 14.97 -7.15
CA ARG A 68 -15.57 14.18 -7.57
C ARG A 68 -14.27 14.70 -6.94
N ASP A 69 -14.02 16.00 -7.02
CA ASP A 69 -12.78 16.60 -6.51
C ASP A 69 -12.67 16.43 -4.97
N ARG A 70 -13.80 16.45 -4.25
CA ARG A 70 -13.86 16.14 -2.81
C ARG A 70 -13.57 14.66 -2.51
N LEU A 71 -14.21 13.74 -3.24
CA LEU A 71 -13.97 12.30 -3.09
C LEU A 71 -12.53 11.93 -3.42
N LEU A 72 -11.94 12.55 -4.46
CA LEU A 72 -10.55 12.35 -4.84
C LEU A 72 -9.59 12.80 -3.72
N SER A 73 -9.88 13.95 -3.11
CA SER A 73 -9.09 14.47 -1.99
C SER A 73 -9.15 13.54 -0.76
N GLU A 74 -10.33 13.01 -0.45
CA GLU A 74 -10.55 12.07 0.66
C GLU A 74 -9.83 10.73 0.40
N CYS A 75 -10.03 10.15 -0.79
CA CYS A 75 -9.39 8.91 -1.20
C CYS A 75 -7.85 9.03 -1.22
N SER A 76 -7.32 10.16 -1.72
CA SER A 76 -5.89 10.46 -1.69
C SER A 76 -5.35 10.54 -0.26
N SER A 77 -6.05 11.22 0.64
CA SER A 77 -5.62 11.38 2.04
C SER A 77 -5.57 10.03 2.77
N HIS A 78 -6.61 9.20 2.60
CA HIS A 78 -6.61 7.84 3.17
C HIS A 78 -5.54 6.95 2.55
N SER A 79 -5.30 7.06 1.24
CA SER A 79 -4.27 6.29 0.54
C SER A 79 -2.86 6.62 1.06
N VAL A 80 -2.58 7.89 1.41
CA VAL A 80 -1.30 8.29 2.03
C VAL A 80 -1.11 7.62 3.39
N LEU A 81 -2.13 7.65 4.26
CA LEU A 81 -2.07 7.02 5.57
C LEU A 81 -1.89 5.50 5.46
N TRP A 82 -2.55 4.89 4.47
CA TRP A 82 -2.42 3.47 4.18
C TRP A 82 -0.99 3.10 3.76
N VAL A 83 -0.40 3.87 2.84
CA VAL A 83 1.00 3.69 2.40
C VAL A 83 1.98 3.83 3.56
N PHE A 84 1.75 4.79 4.47
CA PHE A 84 2.55 4.91 5.68
C PHE A 84 2.42 3.72 6.61
N GLY A 85 1.22 3.20 6.80
CA GLY A 85 1.01 1.98 7.58
C GLY A 85 1.76 0.79 6.97
N LEU A 86 1.70 0.62 5.64
CA LEU A 86 2.44 -0.44 4.95
C LEU A 86 3.96 -0.25 5.08
N TYR A 87 4.46 0.97 4.90
CA TYR A 87 5.87 1.30 5.12
C TYR A 87 6.33 0.89 6.53
N GLU A 88 5.56 1.24 7.57
CA GLU A 88 5.91 0.91 8.94
C GLU A 88 5.92 -0.60 9.18
N VAL A 89 4.97 -1.36 8.60
CA VAL A 89 4.99 -2.83 8.62
C VAL A 89 6.29 -3.37 8.04
N VAL A 90 6.65 -2.96 6.82
CA VAL A 90 7.86 -3.47 6.15
C VAL A 90 9.14 -3.00 6.86
N ARG A 91 9.15 -1.78 7.42
CA ARG A 91 10.26 -1.26 8.24
C ARG A 91 10.45 -2.10 9.51
N VAL A 92 9.39 -2.43 10.22
CA VAL A 92 9.47 -3.27 11.43
C VAL A 92 10.03 -4.65 11.10
N ILE A 93 9.67 -5.22 9.94
CA ILE A 93 10.17 -6.50 9.44
C ILE A 93 11.67 -6.41 9.06
N LYS A 94 12.08 -5.31 8.42
CA LYS A 94 13.49 -4.99 8.12
C LYS A 94 14.32 -4.90 9.40
N ASP A 95 13.85 -4.12 10.37
CA ASP A 95 14.55 -3.87 11.64
C ASP A 95 14.65 -5.15 12.49
N ALA A 96 13.70 -6.07 12.33
CA ALA A 96 13.73 -7.40 12.93
C ALA A 96 14.74 -8.36 12.26
N ARG A 97 15.37 -7.97 11.13
CA ARG A 97 16.32 -8.78 10.36
C ARG A 97 15.77 -10.17 9.98
N THR A 98 14.48 -10.23 9.70
CA THR A 98 13.84 -11.49 9.26
C THR A 98 14.25 -11.80 7.82
N HIS A 99 14.36 -13.09 7.48
CA HIS A 99 14.61 -13.52 6.11
C HIS A 99 13.49 -13.12 5.13
N HIS A 100 12.28 -12.85 5.65
CA HIS A 100 11.16 -12.32 4.89
C HIS A 100 11.44 -10.95 4.25
N PHE A 101 12.33 -10.13 4.84
CA PHE A 101 12.62 -8.80 4.31
C PHE A 101 13.27 -8.83 2.93
N GLU A 102 14.10 -9.81 2.61
CA GLU A 102 14.78 -9.87 1.31
C GLU A 102 13.78 -9.91 0.14
N ALA A 103 12.65 -10.59 0.31
CA ALA A 103 11.59 -10.65 -0.69
C ALA A 103 10.84 -9.31 -0.85
N MET A 104 10.82 -8.47 0.19
CA MET A 104 10.16 -7.16 0.19
C MET A 104 11.13 -5.98 0.01
N ARG A 105 12.41 -6.23 -0.25
CA ARG A 105 13.44 -5.19 -0.30
C ARG A 105 13.14 -4.13 -1.36
N ASN A 106 12.65 -4.55 -2.52
CA ASN A 106 12.25 -3.64 -3.60
C ASN A 106 11.04 -2.82 -3.18
N LEU A 107 9.96 -3.45 -2.69
CA LEU A 107 8.80 -2.76 -2.14
C LEU A 107 9.18 -1.72 -1.08
N PHE A 108 10.05 -2.08 -0.14
CA PHE A 108 10.53 -1.18 0.91
C PHE A 108 11.21 0.06 0.33
N TRP A 109 12.11 -0.12 -0.65
CA TRP A 109 12.76 1.01 -1.33
C TRP A 109 11.75 1.94 -1.98
N GLN A 110 10.76 1.39 -2.69
CA GLN A 110 9.72 2.17 -3.34
C GLN A 110 8.87 2.97 -2.33
N LEU A 111 8.48 2.33 -1.23
CA LEU A 111 7.75 2.97 -0.13
C LEU A 111 8.60 4.04 0.56
N GLU A 112 9.91 3.82 0.72
CA GLU A 112 10.84 4.79 1.32
C GLU A 112 11.00 6.04 0.46
N VAL A 113 11.15 5.87 -0.87
CA VAL A 113 11.18 6.97 -1.83
C VAL A 113 9.87 7.76 -1.80
N LEU A 114 8.72 7.08 -1.72
CA LEU A 114 7.42 7.75 -1.65
C LEU A 114 7.18 8.45 -0.30
N ARG A 115 7.68 7.89 0.80
CA ARG A 115 7.58 8.45 2.15
C ARG A 115 8.45 9.68 2.33
N MET A 116 9.69 9.67 1.81
CA MET A 116 10.69 10.72 2.06
C MET A 116 10.17 12.16 1.87
N PRO A 117 9.35 12.46 0.85
CA PRO A 117 8.81 13.81 0.68
C PRO A 117 7.57 14.09 1.54
N LEU A 118 6.79 13.07 1.90
CA LEU A 118 5.58 13.22 2.71
C LEU A 118 5.89 13.44 4.20
N ALA A 119 7.04 12.94 4.68
CA ALA A 119 7.53 13.13 6.06
C ALA A 119 8.41 14.39 6.23
N LYS A 120 8.94 14.94 5.13
CA LYS A 120 9.79 16.13 5.14
C LYS A 120 8.98 17.39 4.83
N HIS A 121 8.24 17.86 5.82
CA HIS A 121 8.16 19.31 6.06
C HIS A 121 9.52 19.84 6.58
N GLU A 122 10.64 19.41 5.97
CA GLU A 122 11.94 19.96 6.32
C GLU A 122 11.96 21.42 5.90
N VAL A 123 11.90 22.31 6.90
CA VAL A 123 12.19 23.73 6.73
C VAL A 123 13.50 23.82 5.97
N LYS A 124 13.42 24.40 4.77
CA LYS A 124 14.52 24.65 3.83
C LYS A 124 15.74 25.15 4.62
N ARG A 125 16.68 24.25 4.93
CA ARG A 125 18.00 24.67 5.44
C ARG A 125 18.77 25.17 4.23
N THR A 126 18.73 26.47 4.04
CA THR A 126 19.63 27.25 3.21
C THR A 126 21.07 26.78 3.52
N ASP A 127 21.83 26.44 2.47
CA ASP A 127 23.29 26.19 2.44
C ASP A 127 23.76 24.84 1.85
N ARG A 128 23.04 24.28 0.87
CA ARG A 128 23.65 23.28 -0.03
C ARG A 128 23.39 23.61 -1.50
N LYS A 129 24.46 23.93 -2.21
CA LYS A 129 24.52 24.16 -3.67
C LYS A 129 24.19 22.91 -4.51
N GLU A 130 23.94 21.78 -3.87
CA GLU A 130 23.63 20.48 -4.48
C GLU A 130 22.48 19.77 -3.74
N ALA A 131 21.45 20.51 -3.34
CA ALA A 131 20.22 19.85 -2.90
C ALA A 131 19.61 19.14 -4.12
N PRO A 132 19.37 17.81 -4.09
CA PRO A 132 18.58 17.17 -5.12
C PRO A 132 17.23 17.90 -5.21
N PRO A 133 16.62 18.01 -6.41
CA PRO A 133 15.36 18.71 -6.55
C PRO A 133 14.38 18.14 -5.53
N VAL A 134 13.95 18.98 -4.58
CA VAL A 134 12.98 18.63 -3.55
C VAL A 134 11.67 18.37 -4.28
N HIS A 135 11.46 17.12 -4.69
CA HIS A 135 10.27 16.72 -5.42
C HIS A 135 9.25 16.17 -4.45
N TYR A 136 8.16 16.91 -4.26
CA TYR A 136 6.98 16.39 -3.58
C TYR A 136 6.23 15.47 -4.56
N PRO A 137 5.87 14.23 -4.18
CA PRO A 137 5.09 13.32 -4.99
C PRO A 137 3.81 14.06 -5.34
N THR A 138 3.66 14.34 -6.63
CA THR A 138 2.46 15.00 -7.10
C THR A 138 1.38 13.94 -7.15
N ASN A 139 0.26 14.19 -6.47
CA ASN A 139 -0.89 13.30 -6.50
C ASN A 139 -1.28 13.04 -7.96
N SER A 140 -1.57 11.78 -8.26
CA SER A 140 -2.07 11.30 -9.54
C SER A 140 -3.29 10.44 -9.29
N TRP A 141 -4.11 10.26 -10.31
CA TRP A 141 -5.17 9.27 -10.29
C TRP A 141 -5.46 8.78 -11.70
N GLU A 142 -5.94 7.56 -11.81
CA GLU A 142 -6.33 6.92 -13.05
C GLU A 142 -7.85 7.06 -13.23
N PRO A 143 -8.36 7.87 -14.19
CA PRO A 143 -9.80 8.12 -14.29
C PRO A 143 -10.63 6.87 -14.57
N GLU A 144 -10.08 5.91 -15.33
CA GLU A 144 -10.79 4.68 -15.72
C GLU A 144 -10.97 3.70 -14.56
N THR A 145 -10.04 3.69 -13.61
CA THR A 145 -10.03 2.74 -12.48
C THR A 145 -10.34 3.43 -11.16
N GLY A 146 -10.32 4.76 -11.13
CA GLY A 146 -10.41 5.61 -9.95
C GLY A 146 -9.22 5.46 -8.98
N ARG A 147 -8.20 4.68 -9.35
CA ARG A 147 -7.04 4.40 -8.50
C ARG A 147 -6.26 5.67 -8.23
N VAL A 148 -5.91 5.88 -6.96
CA VAL A 148 -5.11 7.02 -6.55
C VAL A 148 -3.64 6.62 -6.44
N GLY A 149 -2.79 7.54 -6.85
CA GLY A 149 -1.36 7.33 -6.94
C GLY A 149 -0.55 8.61 -6.82
N TRP A 150 0.72 8.49 -7.16
CA TRP A 150 1.69 9.55 -7.05
C TRP A 150 2.69 9.47 -8.19
N ILE A 151 3.14 10.62 -8.66
CA ILE A 151 4.33 10.71 -9.50
C ILE A 151 5.54 10.61 -8.57
N SER A 152 6.20 9.46 -8.59
CA SER A 152 7.43 9.17 -7.86
C SER A 152 8.63 9.44 -8.75
N ILE A 153 9.66 10.08 -8.22
CA ILE A 153 10.95 10.26 -8.89
C ILE A 153 11.99 9.44 -8.15
N ASP A 154 12.63 8.52 -8.85
CA ASP A 154 13.74 7.75 -8.30
C ASP A 154 14.95 8.69 -8.08
N PRO A 155 15.45 8.82 -6.84
CA PRO A 155 16.56 9.73 -6.54
C PRO A 155 17.90 9.30 -7.18
N LEU A 156 18.06 8.05 -7.59
CA LEU A 156 19.29 7.54 -8.20
C LEU A 156 19.28 7.68 -9.72
N SER A 157 18.17 7.29 -10.36
CA SER A 157 18.04 7.30 -11.83
C SER A 157 17.42 8.59 -12.38
N HIS A 158 16.83 9.42 -11.52
CA HIS A 158 16.03 10.60 -11.88
C HIS A 158 14.83 10.29 -12.79
N ALA A 159 14.45 9.01 -12.93
CA ALA A 159 13.29 8.61 -13.71
C ALA A 159 12.00 8.90 -12.93
N SER A 160 11.02 9.49 -13.61
CA SER A 160 9.67 9.66 -13.09
C SER A 160 8.80 8.46 -13.45
N ARG A 161 8.01 7.97 -12.49
CA ARG A 161 6.97 6.98 -12.73
C ARG A 161 5.71 7.31 -11.94
N VAL A 162 4.55 6.96 -12.48
CA VAL A 162 3.32 6.94 -11.71
C VAL A 162 3.28 5.62 -10.95
N VAL A 163 3.00 5.70 -9.65
CA VAL A 163 2.75 4.52 -8.80
C VAL A 163 1.40 4.67 -8.14
N THR A 164 0.66 3.57 -8.00
CA THR A 164 -0.64 3.58 -7.32
C THR A 164 -0.57 2.92 -5.95
N ARG A 165 -1.49 3.27 -5.05
CA ARG A 165 -1.67 2.52 -3.80
C ARG A 165 -1.94 1.05 -4.06
N HIS A 166 -2.72 0.76 -5.11
CA HIS A 166 -3.09 -0.59 -5.51
C HIS A 166 -1.87 -1.44 -5.89
N GLU A 167 -0.88 -0.86 -6.60
CA GLU A 167 0.38 -1.53 -6.92
C GLU A 167 1.16 -1.95 -5.68
N PHE A 168 1.25 -1.11 -4.66
CA PHE A 168 1.93 -1.48 -3.41
C PHE A 168 1.22 -2.61 -2.67
N ALA A 169 -0.11 -2.58 -2.65
CA ALA A 169 -0.90 -3.65 -2.07
C ALA A 169 -0.67 -4.97 -2.83
N ASP A 170 -0.71 -4.93 -4.16
CA ASP A 170 -0.53 -6.12 -4.98
C ASP A 170 0.89 -6.69 -4.87
N GLU A 171 1.92 -5.82 -4.90
CA GLU A 171 3.31 -6.24 -4.67
C GLU A 171 3.46 -6.88 -3.29
N PHE A 172 2.94 -6.26 -2.23
CA PHE A 172 2.99 -6.81 -0.89
C PHE A 172 2.30 -8.18 -0.80
N LEU A 173 1.06 -8.29 -1.29
CA LEU A 173 0.27 -9.52 -1.23
C LEU A 173 0.91 -10.64 -2.07
N SER A 174 1.45 -10.32 -3.24
CA SER A 174 2.13 -11.29 -4.09
C SER A 174 3.34 -11.94 -3.42
N VAL A 175 3.99 -11.21 -2.51
CA VAL A 175 5.18 -11.66 -1.80
C VAL A 175 4.84 -12.37 -0.49
N THR A 176 3.69 -12.07 0.12
CA THR A 176 3.43 -12.47 1.52
C THR A 176 2.21 -13.38 1.71
N ALA A 177 1.27 -13.42 0.76
CA ALA A 177 -0.01 -14.11 0.92
C ALA A 177 0.05 -15.62 0.65
N PHE A 178 1.10 -16.30 1.11
CA PHE A 178 1.21 -17.75 1.02
C PHE A 178 0.16 -18.44 1.90
N GLU A 179 -0.45 -19.51 1.39
CA GLU A 179 -1.36 -20.32 2.20
C GLU A 179 -0.61 -20.93 3.40
N PRO A 180 -1.11 -20.76 4.64
CA PRO A 180 -0.48 -21.37 5.80
C PRO A 180 -0.57 -22.89 5.71
N ALA A 181 0.55 -23.58 5.99
CA ALA A 181 0.55 -25.05 6.09
C ALA A 181 -0.35 -25.58 7.23
N SER A 182 -0.65 -24.73 8.22
CA SER A 182 -1.63 -24.98 9.28
C SER A 182 -2.26 -23.66 9.73
N GLN A 183 -3.56 -23.67 10.01
CA GLN A 183 -4.22 -22.51 10.61
C GLN A 183 -3.72 -22.34 12.05
N PRO A 184 -3.38 -21.11 12.50
CA PRO A 184 -3.05 -20.90 13.90
C PRO A 184 -4.26 -21.23 14.79
N PRO A 185 -4.04 -21.64 16.04
CA PRO A 185 -5.12 -21.97 16.98
C PRO A 185 -6.04 -20.77 17.29
N PHE A 186 -5.56 -19.54 17.06
CA PHE A 186 -6.33 -18.31 17.22
C PHE A 186 -6.06 -17.37 16.05
N PRO A 187 -6.87 -17.41 14.98
CA PRO A 187 -6.85 -16.34 13.99
C PRO A 187 -7.25 -15.03 14.70
N ILE A 188 -6.33 -14.08 14.77
CA ILE A 188 -6.70 -12.68 15.08
C ILE A 188 -7.73 -12.31 14.00
N GLY A 189 -8.97 -12.02 14.40
CA GLY A 189 -10.09 -11.71 13.48
C GLY A 189 -11.22 -12.76 13.38
N GLY A 190 -11.23 -13.84 14.17
CA GLY A 190 -12.28 -14.88 14.10
C GLY A 190 -12.07 -15.86 12.93
N GLN A 191 -13.03 -16.76 12.64
CA GLN A 191 -12.97 -17.71 11.52
C GLN A 191 -12.92 -16.95 10.17
N LEU A 192 -11.74 -16.48 9.77
CA LEU A 192 -11.43 -15.83 8.49
C LEU A 192 -12.37 -14.66 8.07
N GLY A 193 -13.28 -14.22 8.94
CA GLY A 193 -14.37 -13.30 8.61
C GLY A 193 -15.05 -13.65 7.28
N LEU A 194 -15.29 -14.94 7.03
CA LEU A 194 -15.96 -15.47 5.83
C LEU A 194 -17.48 -15.54 5.98
N ASP A 195 -17.96 -15.39 7.21
CA ASP A 195 -19.38 -15.32 7.54
C ASP A 195 -19.76 -13.83 7.66
N ASP A 196 -19.98 -13.20 6.51
CA ASP A 196 -20.85 -12.03 6.27
C ASP A 196 -21.00 -11.81 4.74
#